data_AF-A0A2M7Z4S7-F1
#
_entry.id   AF-A0A2M7Z4S7-F1
#
_cell.length_a   1.000
_cell.length_b   1.000
_cell.length_c   1.000
_cell.angle_alpha   90.00
_cell.angle_beta   90.00
_cell.angle_gamma   90.00
#
_symmetry.space_group_name_H-M   'P 1'
#
loop_
_entity.id
_entity.type
_entity.pdbx_description
1 polymer ?
#
loop_
_entity_poly.entity_id
_entity_poly.type
_entity_poly.pdbx_seq_one_letter_code
_entity_poly.pdbx_strand_id
1 'polypeptide(L)' 'MVAQITKVKNGNITLPKEFRKAWKGAEVFISGEKDTILIKRVKALSFSQMLREFRKIGKKITKKDVEEAISWAKRKAAEK' A
#
# COMPACT_ATOMS: atom_id res chain seq x y z
N MET A 1 -18.08 -1.99 13.36
CA MET A 1 -16.64 -2.09 13.68
C MET A 1 -16.52 -3.22 14.69
N VAL A 2 -15.83 -4.33 14.37
CA VAL A 2 -15.71 -5.48 15.28
C VAL A 2 -14.37 -5.36 15.99
N ALA A 3 -14.40 -5.13 17.30
CA ALA A 3 -13.22 -5.09 18.15
C ALA A 3 -13.24 -6.30 19.08
N GLN A 4 -12.14 -7.05 19.11
CA GLN A 4 -11.99 -8.22 19.97
C GLN A 4 -10.65 -8.15 20.69
N ILE A 5 -10.68 -8.34 22.00
CA ILE A 5 -9.48 -8.45 22.82
C ILE A 5 -8.96 -9.89 22.70
N THR A 6 -7.67 -10.04 22.39
CA THR A 6 -6.99 -11.33 22.38
C THR A 6 -5.68 -11.24 23.13
N LYS A 7 -5.22 -12.37 23.67
CA LYS A 7 -3.89 -12.47 24.28
C LYS A 7 -2.86 -12.81 23.21
N VAL A 8 -1.69 -12.18 23.30
CA VAL A 8 -0.51 -12.59 22.54
C VAL A 8 0.09 -13.81 23.23
N LYS A 9 0.36 -14.88 22.48
CA LYS A 9 1.02 -16.09 22.99
C LYS A 9 2.26 -16.37 22.16
N ASN A 10 3.44 -16.31 22.78
CA ASN A 10 4.74 -16.53 22.12
C ASN A 10 4.91 -15.66 20.86
N GLY A 11 4.56 -14.38 20.95
CA GLY A 11 4.60 -13.45 19.81
C GLY A 11 3.50 -13.64 18.77
N ASN A 12 2.62 -14.64 18.91
CA ASN A 12 1.53 -14.89 17.97
C ASN A 12 0.22 -14.24 18.42
N ILE A 13 -0.43 -13.56 17.48
CA ILE A 13 -1.80 -13.05 17.62
C ILE A 13 -2.74 -13.94 16.82
N THR A 14 -3.76 -14.48 17.49
CA THR A 14 -4.79 -15.27 16.81
C THR A 14 -5.85 -14.35 16.22
N LEU A 15 -5.97 -14.33 14.90
CA LEU A 15 -7.02 -13.57 14.23
C LEU A 15 -8.43 -14.15 14.53
N PRO A 16 -9.46 -13.29 14.67
CA PRO A 16 -10.85 -13.70 14.75
C PRO A 16 -11.26 -14.58 13.55
N LYS A 17 -12.20 -15.51 13.76
CA LYS A 17 -12.62 -16.51 12.77
C LYS A 17 -12.98 -15.89 11.41
N GLU A 18 -13.61 -14.72 11.44
CA GLU A 18 -14.05 -13.94 10.27
C GLU A 18 -12.88 -13.55 9.35
N PHE A 19 -11.71 -13.26 9.92
CA PHE A 19 -10.53 -12.83 9.16
C PHE A 19 -9.64 -14.00 8.74
N ARG A 20 -9.68 -15.15 9.45
CA ARG A 20 -8.77 -16.29 9.20
C ARG A 20 -8.76 -16.75 7.74
N LYS A 21 -9.93 -16.88 7.10
CA LYS A 21 -10.01 -17.35 5.71
C LYS A 21 -9.36 -16.37 4.73
N ALA A 22 -9.60 -15.08 4.90
CA ALA A 22 -9.09 -14.03 4.02
C ALA A 22 -7.59 -13.74 4.22
N TRP A 23 -7.03 -14.13 5.37
CA TRP A 23 -5.63 -13.87 5.75
C TRP A 23 -4.76 -15.13 5.77
N LYS A 24 -5.31 -16.31 5.46
CA LYS A 24 -4.56 -17.57 5.41
C LYS A 24 -3.47 -17.48 4.33
N GLY A 25 -2.21 -17.66 4.73
CA GLY A 25 -1.06 -17.61 3.82
C GLY A 25 -0.78 -16.22 3.24
N ALA A 26 -1.36 -15.17 3.80
CA ALA A 26 -1.12 -13.81 3.34
C ALA A 26 0.26 -13.33 3.80
N GLU A 27 1.00 -12.73 2.87
CA GLU A 27 2.16 -11.91 3.21
C GLU A 27 1.66 -10.59 3.83
N VAL A 28 2.33 -10.13 4.88
CA VAL A 28 1.88 -8.96 5.66
C VAL A 28 3.00 -7.95 5.85
N PHE A 29 2.62 -6.68 5.77
CA PHE A 29 3.42 -5.56 6.20
C PHE A 29 3.00 -5.20 7.63
N ILE A 30 3.99 -5.07 8.52
CA ILE A 30 3.79 -4.75 9.93
C ILE A 30 4.52 -3.43 10.20
N SER A 31 3.81 -2.46 10.76
CA SER A 31 4.37 -1.20 11.24
C SER A 31 3.90 -0.96 12.67
N GLY A 32 4.83 -0.60 13.56
CA GLY A 32 4.54 -0.29 14.96
C GLY A 32 4.67 1.20 15.25
N GLU A 33 3.76 1.73 16.06
CA GLU A 33 3.83 3.09 16.60
C GLU A 33 3.38 3.06 18.07
N LYS A 34 4.31 3.32 19.00
CA LYS A 34 4.11 3.34 20.46
C LYS A 34 3.27 2.17 21.00
N ASP A 35 1.95 2.32 21.03
CA ASP A 35 0.98 1.37 21.58
C ASP A 35 0.13 0.65 20.50
N THR A 36 0.41 0.90 19.23
CA THR A 36 -0.35 0.38 18.09
C THR A 36 0.53 -0.42 17.15
N ILE A 37 0.01 -1.56 16.68
CA ILE A 37 0.59 -2.33 15.58
C ILE A 37 -0.41 -2.32 14.43
N LEU A 38 0.01 -1.78 13.30
CA LEU A 38 -0.75 -1.82 12.05
C LEU A 38 -0.26 -2.99 11.20
N ILE A 39 -1.18 -3.92 10.92
CA ILE A 39 -0.92 -5.08 10.05
C ILE A 39 -1.74 -4.92 8.77
N LYS A 40 -1.08 -4.92 7.62
CA LYS A 40 -1.72 -4.87 6.29
C LYS A 40 -1.32 -6.06 5.45
N ARG A 41 -2.27 -6.67 4.73
CA ARG A 41 -1.95 -7.68 3.71
C ARG A 41 -1.21 -7.02 2.55
N VAL A 42 -0.07 -7.59 2.19
CA VAL A 42 0.63 -7.25 0.95
C VAL A 42 -0.04 -8.05 -0.16
N LYS A 43 -0.67 -7.36 -1.12
CA LYS A 43 -0.97 -7.98 -2.40
C LYS A 43 0.29 -7.84 -3.24
N ALA A 44 1.10 -8.90 -3.30
CA ALA A 44 2.16 -8.96 -4.29
C ALA A 44 1.48 -8.90 -5.68
N LEU A 45 1.51 -7.72 -6.30
CA LEU A 45 1.05 -7.57 -7.67
C LEU A 45 2.04 -8.35 -8.54
N SER A 46 1.55 -9.29 -9.33
CA SER A 46 2.39 -9.86 -10.38
C SER A 46 2.88 -8.72 -11.30
N PHE A 47 4.02 -8.88 -11.95
CA PHE A 47 4.54 -7.88 -12.89
C PHE A 47 3.49 -7.45 -13.93
N SER A 48 2.67 -8.41 -14.39
CA SER A 48 1.53 -8.16 -15.28
C SER A 48 0.41 -7.33 -14.64
N GLN A 49 0.10 -7.53 -13.36
CA GLN A 49 -0.87 -6.71 -12.61
C GLN A 49 -0.33 -5.32 -12.33
N MET A 50 0.96 -5.20 -12.00
CA MET A 50 1.65 -3.93 -11.81
C MET A 50 1.60 -3.10 -13.09
N LEU A 51 1.97 -3.66 -14.25
CA LEU A 51 1.87 -3.02 -15.57
C LEU A 51 0.44 -2.56 -15.89
N ARG A 52 -0.57 -3.35 -15.52
CA ARG A 52 -1.98 -3.01 -15.73
C ARG A 52 -2.39 -1.78 -14.90
N GLU A 53 -1.97 -1.71 -13.64
CA GLU A 53 -2.22 -0.55 -12.78
C GLU A 53 -1.46 0.69 -13.27
N PHE A 54 -0.20 0.54 -13.70
CA PHE A 54 0.55 1.64 -14.33
C PHE A 54 -0.12 2.17 -15.60
N ARG A 55 -0.63 1.29 -16.47
CA ARG A 55 -1.39 1.73 -17.66
C ARG A 55 -2.67 2.49 -17.29
N LYS A 56 -3.36 2.11 -16.22
CA LYS A 56 -4.55 2.85 -15.74
C LYS A 56 -4.18 4.24 -15.26
N ILE A 57 -3.07 4.37 -14.56
CA ILE A 57 -2.56 5.67 -14.09
C ILE A 57 -2.12 6.51 -15.28
N GLY A 58 -1.35 5.94 -16.22
CA GLY A 58 -0.92 6.62 -17.44
C GLY A 58 -2.09 7.13 -18.29
N LYS A 59 -3.22 6.41 -18.34
CA LYS A 59 -4.45 6.89 -19.02
C LYS A 59 -5.13 8.07 -18.33
N LYS A 60 -4.86 8.30 -17.04
CA LYS A 60 -5.40 9.43 -16.28
C LYS A 60 -4.48 10.66 -16.32
N ILE A 61 -3.24 10.50 -16.75
CA ILE A 61 -2.31 11.61 -16.95
C ILE A 61 -2.74 12.32 -18.23
N THR A 62 -3.15 13.58 -18.08
CA THR A 62 -3.50 14.44 -19.21
C THR A 62 -2.27 15.13 -19.77
N LYS A 63 -2.34 15.60 -21.02
CA LYS A 63 -1.27 16.38 -21.64
C LYS A 63 -0.86 17.60 -20.80
N LYS A 64 -1.83 18.20 -20.09
CA LYS A 64 -1.63 19.33 -19.18
C LYS A 64 -0.73 18.96 -18.00
N ASP A 65 -0.94 17.79 -17.38
CA ASP A 65 -0.12 17.32 -16.26
C ASP A 65 1.34 17.11 -16.68
N VAL A 66 1.55 16.65 -17.92
CA VAL A 66 2.89 16.46 -18.50
C VAL A 66 3.57 17.81 -18.78
N GLU A 67 2.84 18.77 -19.35
CA GLU A 67 3.37 20.11 -19.63
C GLU A 67 3.71 20.88 -18.34
N GLU A 68 2.87 20.78 -17.30
CA GLU A 68 3.15 21.34 -15.97
C GLU A 68 4.42 20.73 -15.37
N ALA A 69 4.58 19.40 -15.41
CA ALA A 69 5.77 18.73 -14.91
C ALA A 69 7.05 19.16 -15.68
N ILE A 70 6.97 19.29 -17.01
CA ILE A 70 8.08 19.79 -17.84
C ILE A 70 8.42 21.25 -17.49
N SER A 71 7.41 22.10 -17.29
CA SER A 71 7.62 23.50 -16.95
C SER A 71 8.26 23.68 -15.57
N TRP A 72 7.83 22.88 -14.59
CA TRP A 72 8.41 22.84 -13.26
C TRP A 72 9.88 22.39 -13.31
N ALA A 73 10.17 21.32 -14.06
CA ALA A 73 11.53 20.83 -14.21
C ALA A 73 12.46 21.86 -14.88
N LYS A 74 11.97 22.58 -15.90
CA LYS A 74 12.72 23.67 -16.55
C LYS A 74 12.99 24.84 -15.60
N ARG A 75 12.03 25.24 -14.77
CA ARG A 75 12.22 26.30 -13.75
C ARG A 75 13.27 25.89 -12.71
N LYS A 76 13.17 24.67 -12.18
CA LYS A 76 14.15 24.08 -11.25
C LYS A 76 15.56 24.00 -11.83
N ALA A 77 15.69 23.73 -13.14
CA ALA A 77 16.98 23.68 -13.82
C ALA A 77 17.57 25.07 -14.08
N ALA A 78 16.73 26.10 -14.19
CA ALA A 78 17.16 27.50 -14.40
C ALA A 78 17.50 28.24 -13.08
N GLU A 79 17.06 27.73 -11.93
CA GLU A 79 17.42 28.23 -10.59
C GLU A 79 18.77 27.68 -10.09
N LYS A 80 19.45 26.84 -10.88
CA LYS A 80 20.75 26.23 -10.56
C LYS A 80 21.86 26.88 -11.38
#